data_AF-A0A7W1TCN1-F1
#
_entry.id   AF-A0A7W1TCN1-F1
#
_cell.length_a   1.000
_cell.length_b   1.000
_cell.length_c   1.000
_cell.angle_alpha   90.00
_cell.angle_beta   90.00
_cell.angle_gamma   90.00
#
_symmetry.space_group_name_H-M   'P 1'
#
loop_
_entity.id
_entity.type
_entity.pdbx_description
1 polymer ?
#
loop_
_entity_poly.entity_id
_entity_poly.type
_entity_poly.pdbx_seq_one_letter_code
_entity_poly.pdbx_strand_id
1 'polypeptide(L)'
;MRLVPALLVVCLSILSQVPTTVIAEGAETGADPKPAGEGAVKPAGTAAETPPPRQVGEPDQGREAARLVMKGNAAMIASNDEPSKSVEAAVSFSQALPYYQQAGDTDKICELEANIFWCKKRMDIDDVKRFVATKHGDATVTAALATADQVANKTVGKDEGKAYFDRAAKFAKDSPDDVDAICRRWFEVAQRFPGTDIGIKAQNFSLAAQQKAMDAYKAEKESARQTLFTRPASLPAGITAVEQPSAADQKASDQALRKLYKDEFARRKPGQKRSLLKKLMEQAQSSKDDSKMLWALLSSATDVAMDLGDYYAVITTSDFMGASFTGVDAKARKKAVLSKAKGKDTVNAILKLLDNPEDADANSAVGKHFALEGNSWELGLPLLAHGSDADFKKIAEMELAKPAGALQQVEVADRWYDLGKKGRSPTKDAMLSRSFMWYKGALPGLTGVTKDKVAQRLEELEGLLPMTNLDYNNLTEKQWERLKGALVQVSASKDRNDTNMRLVPGARLRVVPNPSDTWTLDYYGDQLTSDFKGYHPKSKNGFFTFYSSGDHQIGAMVMFIENGARLSPGIIEGDGRLFLAPYTSDGAFGKGIIRVKIMQVEDD
;
A
#
# COMPACT_ATOMS: atom_id res chain seq x y z
N MET A 1 12.38 3.38 4.14
CA MET A 1 13.44 3.55 3.14
C MET A 1 14.61 4.23 3.86
N ARG A 2 15.62 3.44 4.27
CA ARG A 2 16.67 3.83 5.24
C ARG A 2 17.89 4.50 4.58
N LEU A 3 18.63 5.30 5.36
CA LEU A 3 19.71 6.22 4.94
C LEU A 3 21.08 5.61 4.55
N VAL A 4 21.11 4.33 4.18
CA VAL A 4 22.32 3.48 4.26
C VAL A 4 23.44 3.76 3.24
N PRO A 5 23.18 4.02 1.93
CA PRO A 5 24.26 4.14 0.93
C PRO A 5 25.17 5.36 1.14
N ALA A 6 24.59 6.50 1.53
CA ALA A 6 25.36 7.74 1.67
C ALA A 6 26.16 7.84 2.98
N LEU A 7 25.73 7.14 4.02
CA LEU A 7 26.43 6.99 5.29
C LEU A 7 27.85 6.39 5.11
N LEU A 8 28.05 5.52 4.11
CA LEU A 8 29.32 4.84 3.83
C LEU A 8 30.39 5.77 3.26
N VAL A 9 30.02 6.64 2.32
CA VAL A 9 30.95 7.51 1.57
C VAL A 9 31.55 8.60 2.46
N VAL A 10 30.76 9.15 3.38
CA VAL A 10 31.17 10.25 4.26
C VAL A 10 32.16 9.76 5.32
N CYS A 11 31.90 8.61 5.95
CA CYS A 11 32.77 8.09 7.02
C CYS A 11 34.09 7.50 6.49
N LEU A 12 34.10 6.83 5.33
CA LEU A 12 35.34 6.34 4.71
C LEU A 12 36.29 7.48 4.32
N SER A 13 35.74 8.61 3.88
CA SER A 13 36.53 9.82 3.58
C SER A 13 37.17 10.42 4.84
N ILE A 14 36.48 10.34 5.99
CA ILE A 14 36.96 10.87 7.29
C ILE A 14 37.94 9.90 7.99
N LEU A 15 37.76 8.59 7.84
CA LEU A 15 38.69 7.56 8.35
C LEU A 15 40.10 7.71 7.75
N SER A 16 40.22 8.28 6.55
CA SER A 16 41.52 8.58 5.92
C SER A 16 42.29 9.73 6.61
N GLN A 17 41.67 10.46 7.54
CA GLN A 17 42.23 11.68 8.16
C GLN A 17 42.63 11.52 9.63
N VAL A 18 42.50 10.32 10.24
CA VAL A 18 42.84 10.08 11.65
C VAL A 18 44.02 9.09 11.74
N PRO A 19 45.13 9.43 12.43
CA PRO A 19 46.23 8.49 12.64
C PRO A 19 45.77 7.34 13.55
N THR A 20 46.10 6.11 13.15
CA THR A 20 45.78 4.88 13.87
C THR A 20 46.59 4.79 15.17
N THR A 21 45.94 4.90 16.32
CA THR A 21 46.53 4.48 17.60
C THR A 21 45.64 3.42 18.24
N VAL A 22 46.21 2.22 18.36
CA VAL A 22 45.62 1.02 18.96
C VAL A 22 45.54 1.18 20.47
N ILE A 23 44.37 1.02 21.09
CA ILE A 23 44.28 0.70 22.53
C ILE A 23 43.19 -0.36 22.76
N ALA A 24 43.57 -1.36 23.55
CA ALA A 24 42.93 -2.64 23.78
C ALA A 24 41.72 -2.61 24.75
N GLU A 25 41.00 -3.73 24.75
CA GLU A 25 39.79 -4.07 25.51
C GLU A 25 39.88 -3.87 27.03
N GLY A 26 38.73 -3.53 27.62
CA GLY A 26 38.45 -3.66 29.05
C GLY A 26 36.93 -3.61 29.28
N ALA A 27 36.30 -4.78 29.33
CA ALA A 27 34.89 -4.95 29.68
C ALA A 27 34.76 -5.05 31.20
N GLU A 28 33.97 -4.18 31.82
CA GLU A 28 33.49 -4.39 33.20
C GLU A 28 31.97 -4.21 33.27
N THR A 29 31.33 -5.27 33.75
CA THR A 29 29.91 -5.42 34.08
C THR A 29 29.64 -4.82 35.46
N GLY A 30 28.57 -4.04 35.62
CA GLY A 30 28.19 -3.45 36.91
C GLY A 30 26.69 -3.19 37.07
N ALA A 31 26.01 -4.19 37.63
CA ALA A 31 24.85 -4.19 38.53
C ALA A 31 23.75 -3.09 38.46
N ASP A 32 22.50 -3.57 38.30
CA ASP A 32 21.24 -2.86 38.60
C ASP A 32 21.07 -2.50 40.08
N PRO A 33 20.45 -1.35 40.42
CA PRO A 33 19.80 -1.16 41.71
C PRO A 33 18.26 -1.21 41.61
N LYS A 34 17.69 -1.97 42.55
CA LYS A 34 16.26 -2.09 42.91
C LYS A 34 15.60 -0.73 43.25
N PRO A 35 14.26 -0.59 43.12
CA PRO A 35 13.55 0.67 43.30
C PRO A 35 13.21 0.94 44.78
N ALA A 36 13.23 2.21 45.16
CA ALA A 36 12.81 2.68 46.47
C ALA A 36 11.57 3.58 46.37
N GLY A 37 10.53 3.21 47.14
CA GLY A 37 9.77 4.12 47.99
C GLY A 37 8.72 5.01 47.34
N GLU A 38 7.47 4.55 47.37
CA GLU A 38 6.28 5.40 47.24
C GLU A 38 6.23 6.45 48.37
N GLY A 39 6.14 7.72 47.99
CA GLY A 39 5.87 8.85 48.88
C GLY A 39 4.74 9.70 48.31
N ALA A 40 3.60 9.70 49.00
CA ALA A 40 2.38 10.38 48.61
C ALA A 40 2.54 11.91 48.51
N VAL A 41 2.10 12.48 47.39
CA VAL A 41 2.00 13.94 47.18
C VAL A 41 0.53 14.35 47.10
N LYS A 42 0.12 15.28 47.97
CA LYS A 42 -1.20 15.95 47.94
C LYS A 42 -1.32 16.88 46.72
N PRO A 43 -2.51 17.06 46.13
CA PRO A 43 -2.67 17.91 44.95
C PRO A 43 -2.76 19.39 45.34
N ALA A 44 -1.89 20.22 44.78
CA ALA A 44 -2.05 21.67 44.76
C ALA A 44 -2.70 22.06 43.43
N GLY A 45 -3.94 22.55 43.50
CA GLY A 45 -4.64 23.11 42.35
C GLY A 45 -4.02 24.44 41.94
N THR A 46 -3.78 24.61 40.65
CA THR A 46 -3.64 25.91 39.99
C THR A 46 -4.48 25.88 38.73
N ALA A 47 -5.38 26.86 38.62
CA ALA A 47 -6.32 27.01 37.54
C ALA A 47 -5.56 27.25 36.22
N ALA A 48 -5.89 26.48 35.18
CA ALA A 48 -5.46 26.75 33.83
C ALA A 48 -6.26 27.96 33.31
N GLU A 49 -5.57 29.08 33.04
CA GLU A 49 -6.14 30.14 32.21
C GLU A 49 -6.31 29.60 30.79
N THR A 50 -7.56 29.54 30.34
CA THR A 50 -7.92 29.16 28.97
C THR A 50 -7.34 30.18 27.99
N PRO A 51 -6.59 29.76 26.94
CA PRO A 51 -6.14 30.69 25.92
C PRO A 51 -7.34 31.24 25.12
N PRO A 52 -7.28 32.49 24.64
CA PRO A 52 -8.39 33.12 23.94
C PRO A 52 -8.71 32.38 22.63
N PRO A 53 -9.97 32.42 22.16
CA PRO A 53 -10.40 31.72 20.96
C PRO A 53 -9.67 32.23 19.70
N ARG A 54 -9.15 31.29 18.89
CA ARG A 54 -8.46 31.56 17.61
C ARG A 54 -9.35 32.34 16.66
N GLN A 55 -8.81 33.41 16.07
CA GLN A 55 -9.42 34.10 14.95
C GLN A 55 -9.33 33.24 13.67
N VAL A 56 -10.44 33.11 12.96
CA VAL A 56 -10.54 32.32 11.72
C VAL A 56 -9.79 33.06 10.61
N GLY A 57 -8.61 32.58 10.23
CA GLY A 57 -7.86 33.11 9.08
C GLY A 57 -6.33 33.00 9.13
N GLU A 58 -5.72 32.73 10.29
CA GLU A 58 -4.26 32.58 10.36
C GLU A 58 -3.79 31.15 9.98
N PRO A 59 -2.68 31.01 9.22
CA PRO A 59 -2.06 29.71 8.98
C PRO A 59 -1.69 29.07 10.32
N ASP A 60 -2.13 27.83 10.54
CA ASP A 60 -1.75 27.07 11.73
C ASP A 60 -0.23 26.82 11.69
N GLN A 61 0.53 27.66 12.39
CA GLN A 61 2.00 27.67 12.36
C GLN A 61 2.60 26.28 12.67
N GLY A 62 1.91 25.48 13.51
CA GLY A 62 2.29 24.10 13.79
C GLY A 62 2.14 23.15 12.58
N ARG A 63 1.12 23.36 11.73
CA ARG A 63 0.97 22.58 10.48
C ARG A 63 2.05 22.91 9.48
N GLU A 64 2.44 24.18 9.37
CA GLU A 64 3.51 24.58 8.45
C GLU A 64 4.86 24.04 8.89
N ALA A 65 5.18 24.14 10.19
CA ALA A 65 6.39 23.54 10.76
C ALA A 65 6.46 22.03 10.49
N ALA A 66 5.36 21.29 10.74
CA ALA A 66 5.29 19.86 10.46
C ALA A 66 5.44 19.53 8.96
N ARG A 67 4.85 20.34 8.07
CA ARG A 67 4.97 20.19 6.61
C ARG A 67 6.42 20.34 6.16
N LEU A 68 7.14 21.34 6.69
CA LEU A 68 8.55 21.58 6.39
C LEU A 68 9.45 20.45 6.89
N VAL A 69 9.22 19.93 8.11
CA VAL A 69 9.93 18.74 8.63
C VAL A 69 9.69 17.52 7.73
N MET A 70 8.45 17.27 7.33
CA MET A 70 8.11 16.16 6.43
C MET A 70 8.81 16.28 5.08
N LYS A 71 8.83 17.49 4.51
CA LYS A 71 9.56 17.78 3.26
C LYS A 71 11.06 17.55 3.42
N GLY A 72 11.66 18.02 4.51
CA GLY A 72 13.07 17.82 4.82
C GLY A 72 13.43 16.34 4.93
N ASN A 73 12.61 15.57 5.64
CA ASN A 73 12.78 14.12 5.78
C ASN A 73 12.70 13.39 4.44
N ALA A 74 11.73 13.74 3.58
CA ALA A 74 11.60 13.16 2.26
C ALA A 74 12.83 13.46 1.37
N ALA A 75 13.30 14.72 1.36
CA ALA A 75 14.50 15.11 0.62
C ALA A 75 15.77 14.43 1.17
N MET A 76 15.88 14.27 2.49
CA MET A 76 16.99 13.58 3.13
C MET A 76 17.03 12.10 2.76
N ILE A 77 15.87 11.43 2.65
CA ILE A 77 15.79 10.04 2.16
C ILE A 77 16.19 9.97 0.68
N ALA A 78 15.70 10.89 -0.15
CA ALA A 78 16.06 10.95 -1.57
C ALA A 78 17.55 11.19 -1.79
N SER A 79 18.24 11.86 -0.86
CA SER A 79 19.67 12.16 -0.99
C SER A 79 20.60 10.96 -0.89
N ASN A 80 20.06 9.77 -0.58
CA ASN A 80 20.82 8.53 -0.64
C ASN A 80 21.14 8.10 -2.06
N ASP A 81 20.22 8.36 -2.99
CA ASP A 81 20.36 8.05 -4.40
C ASP A 81 20.81 9.29 -5.20
N GLU A 82 20.37 10.48 -4.78
CA GLU A 82 20.67 11.76 -5.44
C GLU A 82 21.30 12.76 -4.45
N PRO A 83 22.64 12.79 -4.27
CA PRO A 83 23.31 13.57 -3.22
C PRO A 83 22.90 15.05 -3.12
N SER A 84 22.58 15.68 -4.26
CA SER A 84 22.10 17.07 -4.39
C SER A 84 20.85 17.37 -3.55
N LYS A 85 20.01 16.37 -3.28
CA LYS A 85 18.80 16.49 -2.44
C LYS A 85 19.11 16.83 -0.98
N SER A 86 20.36 16.69 -0.54
CA SER A 86 20.80 17.17 0.78
C SER A 86 20.64 18.69 0.94
N VAL A 87 20.71 19.46 -0.15
CA VAL A 87 20.47 20.91 -0.13
C VAL A 87 19.00 21.22 0.16
N GLU A 88 18.07 20.49 -0.49
CA GLU A 88 16.63 20.64 -0.28
C GLU A 88 16.21 20.25 1.14
N ALA A 89 16.83 19.20 1.69
CA ALA A 89 16.64 18.77 3.06
C ALA A 89 17.10 19.84 4.06
N ALA A 90 18.33 20.35 3.92
CA ALA A 90 18.89 21.39 4.78
C ALA A 90 18.00 22.64 4.80
N VAL A 91 17.58 23.12 3.63
CA VAL A 91 16.70 24.29 3.52
C VAL A 91 15.37 24.05 4.25
N SER A 92 14.74 22.90 4.03
CA SER A 92 13.43 22.62 4.63
C SER A 92 13.51 22.52 6.17
N PHE A 93 14.55 21.86 6.71
CA PHE A 93 14.77 21.80 8.15
C PHE A 93 15.12 23.17 8.75
N SER A 94 15.94 23.97 8.07
CA SER A 94 16.28 25.32 8.50
C SER A 94 15.08 26.27 8.50
N GLN A 95 14.12 26.09 7.58
CA GLN A 95 12.86 26.82 7.59
C GLN A 95 11.94 26.37 8.73
N ALA A 96 11.98 25.09 9.12
CA ALA A 96 11.19 24.57 10.23
C ALA A 96 11.74 24.99 11.60
N LEU A 97 13.06 25.14 11.73
CA LEU A 97 13.75 25.35 13.01
C LEU A 97 13.20 26.53 13.84
N PRO A 98 12.94 27.73 13.28
CA PRO A 98 12.43 28.87 14.06
C PRO A 98 11.08 28.61 14.73
N TYR A 99 10.20 27.80 14.12
CA TYR A 99 8.89 27.47 14.70
C TYR A 99 9.05 26.67 16.01
N TYR A 100 9.95 25.68 16.01
CA TYR A 100 10.20 24.86 17.20
C TYR A 100 11.02 25.61 18.26
N GLN A 101 11.89 26.54 17.84
CA GLN A 101 12.56 27.49 18.75
C GLN A 101 11.53 28.38 19.47
N GLN A 102 10.58 28.95 18.74
CA GLN A 102 9.50 29.76 19.32
C GLN A 102 8.60 28.94 20.25
N ALA A 103 8.34 27.68 19.91
CA ALA A 103 7.54 26.77 20.73
C ALA A 103 8.30 26.22 21.97
N GLY A 104 9.62 26.41 22.06
CA GLY A 104 10.44 25.85 23.13
C GLY A 104 10.59 24.32 23.08
N ASP A 105 10.28 23.70 21.93
CA ASP A 105 10.37 22.24 21.76
C ASP A 105 11.84 21.81 21.58
N THR A 106 12.50 21.63 22.72
CA THR A 106 13.93 21.34 22.78
C THR A 106 14.29 20.05 22.04
N ASP A 107 13.42 19.03 22.08
CA ASP A 107 13.67 17.75 21.42
C ASP A 107 13.65 17.89 19.89
N LYS A 108 12.69 18.65 19.35
CA LYS A 108 12.62 18.96 17.92
C LYS A 108 13.72 19.90 17.46
N ILE A 109 14.10 20.89 18.27
CA ILE A 109 15.25 21.75 17.96
C ILE A 109 16.50 20.89 17.80
N CYS A 110 16.77 19.99 18.74
CA CYS A 110 17.93 19.10 18.66
C CYS A 110 17.88 18.17 17.45
N GLU A 111 16.70 17.63 17.13
CA GLU A 111 16.49 16.80 15.94
C GLU A 111 16.84 17.57 14.64
N LEU A 112 16.31 18.78 14.52
CA LEU A 112 16.51 19.62 13.35
C LEU A 112 17.96 20.08 13.23
N GLU A 113 18.60 20.49 14.34
CA GLU A 113 20.02 20.86 14.35
C GLU A 113 20.90 19.68 13.89
N ALA A 114 20.66 18.47 14.40
CA ALA A 114 21.39 17.27 13.98
C ALA A 114 21.17 16.95 12.49
N ASN A 115 19.93 17.06 12.00
CA ASN A 115 19.60 16.82 10.60
C ASN A 115 20.25 17.86 9.67
N ILE A 116 20.23 19.14 10.05
CA ILE A 116 20.87 20.24 9.32
C ILE A 116 22.38 20.03 9.28
N PHE A 117 23.00 19.73 10.43
CA PHE A 117 24.43 19.45 10.55
C PHE A 117 24.82 18.31 9.61
N TRP A 118 24.08 17.20 9.67
CA TRP A 118 24.26 16.04 8.79
C TRP A 118 24.19 16.42 7.30
N CYS A 119 23.16 17.17 6.89
CA CYS A 119 23.01 17.60 5.50
C CYS A 119 24.18 18.48 5.06
N LYS A 120 24.59 19.44 5.89
CA LYS A 120 25.69 20.37 5.57
C LYS A 120 27.04 19.67 5.40
N LYS A 121 27.33 18.63 6.18
CA LYS A 121 28.56 17.83 6.02
C LYS A 121 28.61 17.02 4.71
N ARG A 122 27.46 16.87 4.03
CA ARG A 122 27.31 16.12 2.78
C ARG A 122 27.10 16.99 1.54
N MET A 123 26.91 18.30 1.72
CA MET A 123 26.61 19.21 0.61
C MET A 123 27.87 19.56 -0.18
N ASP A 124 27.75 19.42 -1.49
CA ASP A 124 28.71 19.97 -2.43
C ASP A 124 28.35 21.42 -2.81
N ILE A 125 29.36 22.27 -3.02
CA ILE A 125 29.14 23.70 -3.28
C ILE A 125 28.46 23.95 -4.64
N ASP A 126 28.68 23.10 -5.63
CA ASP A 126 28.06 23.25 -6.94
C ASP A 126 26.60 22.78 -6.93
N ASP A 127 26.26 21.77 -6.11
CA ASP A 127 24.87 21.43 -5.82
C ASP A 127 24.12 22.60 -5.16
N VAL A 128 24.75 23.31 -4.23
CA VAL A 128 24.17 24.51 -3.62
C VAL A 128 23.93 25.60 -4.65
N LYS A 129 24.93 25.91 -5.48
CA LYS A 129 24.79 26.93 -6.55
C LYS A 129 23.67 26.56 -7.53
N ARG A 130 23.62 25.30 -7.98
CA ARG A 130 22.55 24.80 -8.85
C ARG A 130 21.18 24.96 -8.20
N PHE A 131 21.04 24.53 -6.95
CA PHE A 131 19.79 24.66 -6.23
C PHE A 131 19.35 26.12 -6.11
N VAL A 132 20.23 27.02 -5.67
CA VAL A 132 19.94 28.46 -5.56
C VAL A 132 19.53 29.07 -6.90
N ALA A 133 20.21 28.71 -7.98
CA ALA A 133 19.86 29.18 -9.32
C ALA A 133 18.44 28.76 -9.73
N THR A 134 18.02 27.52 -9.42
CA THR A 134 16.64 27.05 -9.67
C THR A 134 15.57 27.72 -8.81
N LYS A 135 15.97 28.40 -7.73
CA LYS A 135 15.05 29.12 -6.83
C LYS A 135 14.98 30.62 -7.14
N HIS A 136 15.63 31.08 -8.21
CA HIS A 136 15.52 32.45 -8.75
C HIS A 136 15.75 33.56 -7.71
N GLY A 137 16.65 33.35 -6.75
CA GLY A 137 16.96 34.36 -5.72
C GLY A 137 15.91 34.48 -4.61
N ASP A 138 15.11 33.43 -4.36
CA ASP A 138 14.18 33.36 -3.23
C ASP A 138 14.90 33.64 -1.90
N ALA A 139 14.58 34.80 -1.29
CA ALA A 139 15.19 35.26 -0.05
C ALA A 139 14.96 34.28 1.12
N THR A 140 13.87 33.50 1.11
CA THR A 140 13.58 32.51 2.13
C THR A 140 14.53 31.31 2.05
N VAL A 141 14.98 30.96 0.85
CA VAL A 141 15.98 29.91 0.61
C VAL A 141 17.36 30.38 1.03
N THR A 142 17.72 31.62 0.68
CA THR A 142 18.99 32.23 1.11
C THR A 142 19.07 32.33 2.63
N ALA A 143 18.00 32.77 3.30
CA ALA A 143 17.94 32.81 4.76
C ALA A 143 18.07 31.42 5.37
N ALA A 144 17.38 30.41 4.82
CA ALA A 144 17.47 29.03 5.29
C ALA A 144 18.88 28.45 5.17
N LEU A 145 19.59 28.73 4.06
CA LEU A 145 20.98 28.31 3.89
C LEU A 145 21.92 29.00 4.91
N ALA A 146 21.69 30.28 5.20
CA ALA A 146 22.43 30.98 6.25
C ALA A 146 22.17 30.38 7.64
N THR A 147 20.92 30.03 7.96
CA THR A 147 20.58 29.27 9.18
C THR A 147 21.29 27.92 9.21
N ALA A 148 21.36 27.21 8.08
CA ALA A 148 22.07 25.95 7.99
C ALA A 148 23.59 26.11 8.27
N ASP A 149 24.20 27.17 7.74
CA ASP A 149 25.59 27.53 8.03
C ASP A 149 25.81 27.84 9.52
N GLN A 150 24.89 28.60 10.13
CA GLN A 150 24.95 28.91 11.57
C GLN A 150 24.92 27.65 12.43
N VAL A 151 23.99 26.71 12.13
CA VAL A 151 23.88 25.44 12.87
C VAL A 151 25.14 24.59 12.70
N ALA A 152 25.66 24.48 11.47
CA ALA A 152 26.82 23.66 11.15
C ALA A 152 28.13 24.19 11.76
N ASN A 153 28.28 25.52 11.81
CA ASN A 153 29.48 26.19 12.30
C ASN A 153 29.42 26.60 13.79
N LYS A 154 28.29 26.35 14.46
CA LYS A 154 28.12 26.59 15.90
C LYS A 154 29.26 25.93 16.67
N THR A 155 30.11 26.76 17.28
CA THR A 155 31.19 26.30 18.16
C THR A 155 30.63 26.09 19.55
N VAL A 156 30.97 24.97 20.17
CA VAL A 156 30.41 24.52 21.44
C VAL A 156 31.56 24.25 22.41
N GLY A 157 31.42 24.69 23.66
CA GLY A 157 32.46 24.50 24.68
C GLY A 157 32.67 23.02 25.00
N LYS A 158 33.91 22.60 25.29
CA LYS A 158 34.21 21.18 25.61
C LYS A 158 33.42 20.67 26.83
N ASP A 159 33.10 21.57 27.75
CA ASP A 159 32.29 21.37 28.95
C ASP A 159 30.83 20.98 28.63
N GLU A 160 30.30 21.39 27.48
CA GLU A 160 28.95 21.02 27.04
C GLU A 160 28.86 19.61 26.45
N GLY A 161 30.00 18.94 26.22
CA GLY A 161 30.08 17.62 25.59
C GLY A 161 29.19 16.58 26.28
N LYS A 162 29.12 16.61 27.61
CA LYS A 162 28.29 15.68 28.38
C LYS A 162 26.81 15.86 28.08
N ALA A 163 26.32 17.11 27.99
CA ALA A 163 24.91 17.38 27.72
C ALA A 163 24.50 16.94 26.31
N TYR A 164 25.37 17.12 25.31
CA TYR A 164 25.14 16.59 23.96
C TYR A 164 25.11 15.06 23.94
N PHE A 165 26.05 14.43 24.63
CA PHE A 165 26.12 12.98 24.74
C PHE A 165 24.88 12.39 25.43
N ASP A 166 24.48 12.95 26.58
CA ASP A 166 23.32 12.49 27.35
C ASP A 166 22.01 12.61 26.52
N ARG A 167 21.86 13.67 25.72
CA ARG A 167 20.71 13.84 24.81
C ARG A 167 20.69 12.79 23.71
N ALA A 168 21.84 12.49 23.09
CA ALA A 168 21.94 11.44 22.08
C ALA A 168 21.66 10.05 22.69
N ALA A 169 22.16 9.78 23.90
CA ALA A 169 21.90 8.55 24.64
C ALA A 169 20.41 8.40 25.00
N LYS A 170 19.78 9.46 25.51
CA LYS A 170 18.35 9.47 25.83
C LYS A 170 17.51 9.17 24.59
N PHE A 171 17.79 9.83 23.46
CA PHE A 171 17.07 9.56 22.22
C PHE A 171 17.25 8.11 21.74
N ALA A 172 18.47 7.58 21.80
CA ALA A 172 18.73 6.19 21.40
C ALA A 172 17.98 5.17 22.27
N LYS A 173 17.79 5.48 23.57
CA LYS A 173 16.98 4.67 24.49
C LYS A 173 15.49 4.79 24.18
N ASP A 174 15.00 5.99 23.92
CA ASP A 174 13.57 6.27 23.74
C ASP A 174 13.07 5.94 22.33
N SER A 175 13.96 5.79 21.35
CA SER A 175 13.62 5.56 19.93
C SER A 175 14.54 4.50 19.27
N PRO A 176 14.63 3.27 19.82
CA PRO A 176 15.62 2.26 19.40
C PRO A 176 15.48 1.77 17.95
N ASP A 177 14.32 2.03 17.33
CA ASP A 177 13.98 1.67 15.95
C ASP A 177 14.35 2.75 14.93
N ASP A 178 14.53 4.01 15.34
CA ASP A 178 14.96 5.11 14.47
C ASP A 178 16.50 5.16 14.39
N VAL A 179 17.05 4.06 13.88
CA VAL A 179 18.51 3.84 13.81
C VAL A 179 19.20 4.94 13.01
N ASP A 180 18.53 5.50 12.01
CA ASP A 180 19.07 6.56 11.18
C ASP A 180 19.18 7.89 11.95
N ALA A 181 18.16 8.29 12.72
CA ALA A 181 18.24 9.49 13.56
C ALA A 181 19.23 9.32 14.72
N ILE A 182 19.30 8.12 15.30
CA ILE A 182 20.33 7.76 16.30
C ILE A 182 21.73 7.98 15.72
N CYS A 183 21.99 7.47 14.52
CA CYS A 183 23.28 7.61 13.86
C CYS A 183 23.67 9.08 13.66
N ARG A 184 22.74 9.92 13.18
CA ARG A 184 22.97 11.37 12.95
C ARG A 184 23.26 12.14 14.23
N ARG A 185 22.51 11.87 15.31
CA ARG A 185 22.74 12.51 16.62
C ARG A 185 24.11 12.15 17.19
N TRP A 186 24.48 10.87 17.15
CA TRP A 186 25.82 10.45 17.59
C TRP A 186 26.94 11.03 16.71
N PHE A 187 26.73 11.11 15.40
CA PHE A 187 27.66 11.72 14.46
C PHE A 187 27.88 13.21 14.76
N GLU A 188 26.81 13.95 15.06
CA GLU A 188 26.94 15.36 15.45
C GLU A 188 27.81 15.51 16.71
N VAL A 189 27.57 14.72 17.75
CA VAL A 189 28.41 14.76 18.97
C VAL A 189 29.87 14.43 18.64
N ALA A 190 30.12 13.40 17.86
CA ALA A 190 31.48 13.02 17.45
C ALA A 190 32.22 14.16 16.73
N GLN A 191 31.52 14.85 15.83
CA GLN A 191 32.11 15.92 15.01
C GLN A 191 32.23 17.27 15.73
N ARG A 192 31.39 17.54 16.74
CA ARG A 192 31.49 18.75 17.57
C ARG A 192 32.58 18.65 18.62
N PHE A 193 32.92 17.44 19.08
CA PHE A 193 33.92 17.20 20.13
C PHE A 193 35.08 16.31 19.68
N PRO A 194 35.75 16.63 18.55
CA PRO A 194 36.79 15.76 17.98
C PRO A 194 37.96 15.58 18.96
N GLY A 195 38.48 14.35 19.05
CA GLY A 195 39.63 14.00 19.89
C GLY A 195 39.38 13.98 21.40
N THR A 196 38.14 14.20 21.85
CA THR A 196 37.74 14.00 23.26
C THR A 196 37.21 12.58 23.49
N ASP A 197 37.26 12.08 24.72
CA ASP A 197 36.66 10.77 25.08
C ASP A 197 35.17 10.68 24.72
N ILE A 198 34.44 11.79 24.90
CA ILE A 198 33.02 11.91 24.53
C ILE A 198 32.85 11.79 23.02
N GLY A 199 33.66 12.51 22.24
CA GLY A 199 33.62 12.45 20.78
C GLY A 199 33.98 11.07 20.24
N ILE A 200 34.98 10.40 20.82
CA ILE A 200 35.39 9.04 20.45
C ILE A 200 34.27 8.03 20.77
N LYS A 201 33.68 8.09 21.97
CA LYS A 201 32.53 7.24 22.33
C LYS A 201 31.35 7.47 21.39
N ALA A 202 31.01 8.73 21.14
CA ALA A 202 29.94 9.10 20.22
C ALA A 202 30.21 8.59 18.78
N GLN A 203 31.45 8.65 18.30
CA GLN A 203 31.84 8.10 17.01
C GLN A 203 31.58 6.59 16.95
N ASN A 204 31.93 5.84 17.99
CA ASN A 204 31.68 4.40 18.07
C ASN A 204 30.18 4.08 18.07
N PHE A 205 29.37 4.83 18.83
CA PHE A 205 27.91 4.68 18.80
C PHE A 205 27.31 5.02 17.44
N SER A 206 27.83 6.05 16.76
CA SER A 206 27.39 6.41 15.40
C SER A 206 27.68 5.28 14.41
N LEU A 207 28.88 4.70 14.46
CA LEU A 207 29.28 3.55 13.62
C LEU A 207 28.45 2.29 13.92
N ALA A 208 28.18 1.99 15.19
CA ALA A 208 27.34 0.86 15.57
C ALA A 208 25.89 1.04 15.07
N ALA A 209 25.34 2.25 15.19
CA ALA A 209 24.02 2.57 14.63
C ALA A 209 24.03 2.43 13.10
N GLN A 210 25.07 2.91 12.42
CA GLN A 210 25.23 2.76 10.97
C GLN A 210 25.25 1.29 10.54
N GLN A 211 26.02 0.45 11.24
CA GLN A 211 26.08 -0.98 10.95
C GLN A 211 24.70 -1.64 11.15
N LYS A 212 24.00 -1.33 12.25
CA LYS A 212 22.64 -1.81 12.50
C LYS A 212 21.66 -1.36 11.41
N ALA A 213 21.77 -0.12 10.92
CA ALA A 213 20.95 0.37 9.81
C ALA A 213 21.23 -0.40 8.52
N MET A 214 22.49 -0.71 8.24
CA MET A 214 22.91 -1.49 7.08
C MET A 214 22.41 -2.93 7.14
N ASP A 215 22.55 -3.60 8.29
CA ASP A 215 22.10 -4.99 8.44
C ASP A 215 20.59 -5.08 8.33
N ALA A 216 19.85 -4.11 8.89
CA ALA A 216 18.41 -4.03 8.71
C ALA A 216 17.99 -3.74 7.26
N TYR A 217 18.72 -2.89 6.53
CA TYR A 217 18.49 -2.67 5.10
C TYR A 217 18.76 -3.93 4.27
N LYS A 218 19.86 -4.65 4.55
CA LYS A 218 20.16 -5.93 3.93
C LYS A 218 19.06 -6.95 4.22
N ALA A 219 18.63 -7.06 5.47
CA ALA A 219 17.55 -7.96 5.89
C ALA A 219 16.20 -7.58 5.23
N GLU A 220 15.88 -6.30 5.10
CA GLU A 220 14.69 -5.82 4.39
C GLU A 220 14.74 -6.20 2.90
N LYS A 221 15.89 -5.97 2.25
CA LYS A 221 16.10 -6.33 0.84
C LYS A 221 16.08 -7.84 0.61
N GLU A 222 16.60 -8.62 1.54
CA GLU A 222 16.55 -10.08 1.51
C GLU A 222 15.12 -10.58 1.73
N SER A 223 14.43 -10.06 2.74
CA SER A 223 13.03 -10.38 3.00
C SER A 223 12.12 -10.03 1.82
N ALA A 224 12.32 -8.89 1.17
CA ALA A 224 11.58 -8.50 -0.03
C ALA A 224 11.83 -9.43 -1.23
N ARG A 225 12.95 -10.15 -1.24
CA ARG A 225 13.31 -11.12 -2.28
C ARG A 225 12.88 -12.55 -1.96
N GLN A 226 12.49 -12.83 -0.71
CA GLN A 226 12.01 -14.15 -0.33
C GLN A 226 10.83 -14.57 -1.21
N THR A 227 10.94 -15.77 -1.77
CA THR A 227 9.92 -16.36 -2.60
C THR A 227 8.99 -17.23 -1.76
N LEU A 228 7.91 -17.73 -2.37
CA LEU A 228 7.05 -18.74 -1.74
C LEU A 228 7.83 -20.01 -1.31
N PHE A 229 9.00 -20.26 -1.91
CA PHE A 229 9.79 -21.47 -1.69
C PHE A 229 10.96 -21.27 -0.72
N THR A 230 11.35 -20.02 -0.45
CA THR A 230 12.40 -19.68 0.53
C THR A 230 11.85 -19.12 1.84
N ARG A 231 10.65 -18.51 1.83
CA ARG A 231 10.02 -17.99 3.05
C ARG A 231 9.46 -19.12 3.93
N PRO A 232 9.50 -19.00 5.27
CA PRO A 232 8.75 -19.87 6.16
C PRO A 232 7.24 -19.80 5.87
N ALA A 233 6.53 -20.92 6.07
CA ALA A 233 5.08 -20.94 5.95
C ALA A 233 4.43 -19.96 6.95
N SER A 234 3.51 -19.12 6.46
CA SER A 234 2.70 -18.26 7.32
C SER A 234 1.52 -19.06 7.86
N LEU A 235 1.57 -19.40 9.15
CA LEU A 235 0.62 -20.29 9.81
C LEU A 235 -0.15 -19.55 10.93
N PRO A 236 -1.41 -19.95 11.22
CA PRO A 236 -2.14 -19.45 12.39
C PRO A 236 -1.35 -19.60 13.70
N ALA A 237 -1.46 -18.59 14.58
CA ALA A 237 -0.81 -18.63 15.88
C ALA A 237 -1.45 -19.69 16.80
N GLY A 238 -0.62 -20.37 17.60
CA GLY A 238 -1.08 -21.34 18.60
C GLY A 238 -1.41 -22.74 18.05
N ILE A 239 -0.85 -23.12 16.91
CA ILE A 239 -0.94 -24.50 16.41
C ILE A 239 -0.05 -25.41 17.28
N THR A 240 -0.67 -26.40 17.91
CA THR A 240 0.02 -27.51 18.57
C THR A 240 -0.11 -28.74 17.68
N ALA A 241 1.01 -29.32 17.26
CA ALA A 241 0.98 -30.52 16.44
C ALA A 241 0.39 -31.71 17.21
N VAL A 242 -0.54 -32.43 16.61
CA VAL A 242 -1.18 -33.64 17.16
C VAL A 242 -0.86 -34.85 16.30
N GLU A 243 -1.09 -36.06 16.80
CA GLU A 243 -0.92 -37.26 15.97
C GLU A 243 -1.87 -37.26 14.77
N GLN A 244 -1.36 -37.67 13.60
CA GLN A 244 -2.20 -37.82 12.41
C GLN A 244 -3.35 -38.83 12.67
N PRO A 245 -4.60 -38.54 12.27
CA PRO A 245 -5.70 -39.47 12.45
C PRO A 245 -5.45 -40.80 11.73
N SER A 246 -6.01 -41.90 12.27
CA SER A 246 -5.93 -43.21 11.63
C SER A 246 -6.60 -43.20 10.25
N ALA A 247 -6.21 -44.08 9.32
CA ALA A 247 -6.84 -44.14 7.99
C ALA A 247 -8.38 -44.36 8.05
N ALA A 248 -8.87 -45.06 9.07
CA ALA A 248 -10.31 -45.23 9.30
C ALA A 248 -10.98 -43.90 9.72
N ASP A 249 -10.35 -43.15 10.64
CA ASP A 249 -10.83 -41.84 11.07
C ASP A 249 -10.80 -40.81 9.94
N GLN A 250 -9.75 -40.79 9.13
CA GLN A 250 -9.64 -39.92 7.96
C GLN A 250 -10.81 -40.14 7.00
N LYS A 251 -11.11 -41.41 6.69
CA LYS A 251 -12.23 -41.76 5.81
C LYS A 251 -13.58 -41.34 6.41
N ALA A 252 -13.77 -41.51 7.71
CA ALA A 252 -15.00 -41.15 8.39
C ALA A 252 -15.22 -39.63 8.44
N SER A 253 -14.18 -38.84 8.74
CA SER A 253 -14.26 -37.39 8.77
C SER A 253 -14.43 -36.79 7.37
N ASP A 254 -13.79 -37.36 6.34
CA ASP A 254 -14.02 -36.97 4.94
C ASP A 254 -15.48 -37.17 4.52
N GLN A 255 -16.11 -38.27 4.92
CA GLN A 255 -17.53 -38.53 4.65
C GLN A 255 -18.44 -37.53 5.40
N ALA A 256 -18.13 -37.24 6.66
CA ALA A 256 -18.87 -36.26 7.45
C ALA A 256 -18.78 -34.86 6.83
N LEU A 257 -17.58 -34.43 6.41
CA LEU A 257 -17.36 -33.15 5.74
C LEU A 257 -18.12 -33.06 4.42
N ARG A 258 -18.08 -34.11 3.58
CA ARG A 258 -18.81 -34.15 2.31
C ARG A 258 -20.32 -34.13 2.50
N LYS A 259 -20.82 -34.70 3.61
CA LYS A 259 -22.24 -34.60 3.99
C LYS A 259 -22.59 -33.17 4.42
N LEU A 260 -21.72 -32.51 5.18
CA LEU A 260 -21.90 -31.14 5.66
C LEU A 260 -21.93 -30.12 4.51
N TYR A 261 -21.02 -30.23 3.55
CA TYR A 261 -20.88 -29.33 2.39
C TYR A 261 -21.41 -29.93 1.08
N LYS A 262 -22.43 -30.79 1.15
CA LYS A 262 -22.94 -31.55 0.00
C LYS A 262 -23.28 -30.65 -1.19
N ASP A 263 -23.96 -29.54 -0.93
CA ASP A 263 -24.43 -28.64 -1.98
C ASP A 263 -23.27 -27.86 -2.61
N GLU A 264 -22.27 -27.46 -1.82
CA GLU A 264 -21.07 -26.82 -2.34
C GLU A 264 -20.19 -27.78 -3.15
N PHE A 265 -20.03 -29.04 -2.72
CA PHE A 265 -19.28 -30.03 -3.49
C PHE A 265 -19.97 -30.41 -4.81
N ALA A 266 -21.30 -30.26 -4.91
CA ALA A 266 -22.04 -30.48 -6.15
C ALA A 266 -21.80 -29.35 -7.19
N ARG A 267 -21.35 -28.17 -6.76
CA ARG A 267 -21.10 -27.02 -7.64
C ARG A 267 -19.82 -27.21 -8.46
N ARG A 268 -19.90 -26.90 -9.75
CA ARG A 268 -18.82 -27.18 -10.72
C ARG A 268 -18.11 -25.93 -11.26
N LYS A 269 -18.72 -24.74 -11.14
CA LYS A 269 -18.12 -23.52 -11.69
C LYS A 269 -16.86 -23.12 -10.90
N PRO A 270 -15.80 -22.60 -11.56
CA PRO A 270 -14.57 -22.18 -10.87
C PRO A 270 -14.80 -21.20 -9.71
N GLY A 271 -15.64 -20.16 -9.89
CA GLY A 271 -15.98 -19.22 -8.81
C GLY A 271 -16.62 -19.90 -7.59
N GLN A 272 -17.51 -20.85 -7.83
CA GLN A 272 -18.16 -21.64 -6.77
C GLN A 272 -17.18 -22.55 -6.03
N LYS A 273 -16.26 -23.21 -6.77
CA LYS A 273 -15.20 -24.01 -6.16
C LYS A 273 -14.24 -23.15 -5.33
N ARG A 274 -13.90 -21.93 -5.78
CA ARG A 274 -13.11 -20.97 -4.99
C ARG A 274 -13.82 -20.56 -3.71
N SER A 275 -15.14 -20.34 -3.77
CA SER A 275 -15.93 -20.08 -2.55
C SER A 275 -15.89 -21.25 -1.58
N LEU A 276 -16.00 -22.49 -2.06
CA LEU A 276 -15.85 -23.68 -1.21
C LEU A 276 -14.45 -23.76 -0.59
N LEU A 277 -13.39 -23.59 -1.40
CA LEU A 277 -12.01 -23.56 -0.90
C LEU A 277 -11.83 -22.56 0.24
N LYS A 278 -12.34 -21.33 0.07
CA LYS A 278 -12.32 -20.30 1.11
C LYS A 278 -13.03 -20.76 2.39
N LYS A 279 -14.25 -21.29 2.28
CA LYS A 279 -15.00 -21.81 3.44
C LYS A 279 -14.25 -22.92 4.18
N LEU A 280 -13.67 -23.88 3.44
CA LEU A 280 -12.91 -24.98 4.04
C LEU A 280 -11.67 -24.47 4.79
N MET A 281 -10.96 -23.49 4.22
CA MET A 281 -9.79 -22.88 4.84
C MET A 281 -10.15 -22.06 6.08
N GLU A 282 -11.21 -21.26 6.03
CA GLU A 282 -11.71 -20.52 7.19
C GLU A 282 -12.10 -21.46 8.33
N GLN A 283 -12.81 -22.56 8.02
CA GLN A 283 -13.15 -23.54 9.04
C GLN A 283 -11.90 -24.23 9.59
N ALA A 284 -10.95 -24.64 8.73
CA ALA A 284 -9.70 -25.28 9.17
C ALA A 284 -8.92 -24.41 10.16
N GLN A 285 -8.84 -23.10 9.92
CA GLN A 285 -8.18 -22.16 10.84
C GLN A 285 -8.87 -22.06 12.21
N SER A 286 -10.17 -22.35 12.28
CA SER A 286 -10.95 -22.34 13.52
C SER A 286 -11.05 -23.70 14.23
N SER A 287 -10.71 -24.80 13.56
CA SER A 287 -10.83 -26.17 14.07
C SER A 287 -9.67 -26.57 14.99
N LYS A 288 -9.65 -26.02 16.22
CA LYS A 288 -8.56 -26.25 17.19
C LYS A 288 -8.64 -27.61 17.91
N ASP A 289 -9.85 -28.07 18.22
CA ASP A 289 -10.06 -29.23 19.10
C ASP A 289 -10.57 -30.48 18.38
N ASP A 290 -10.76 -30.40 17.06
CA ASP A 290 -11.21 -31.53 16.23
C ASP A 290 -10.17 -31.86 15.16
N SER A 291 -9.17 -32.66 15.55
CA SER A 291 -8.07 -33.06 14.69
C SER A 291 -8.53 -33.90 13.48
N LYS A 292 -9.62 -34.67 13.63
CA LYS A 292 -10.19 -35.51 12.56
C LYS A 292 -10.86 -34.64 11.49
N MET A 293 -11.64 -33.65 11.91
CA MET A 293 -12.27 -32.70 11.00
C MET A 293 -11.24 -31.75 10.37
N LEU A 294 -10.25 -31.29 11.13
CA LEU A 294 -9.14 -30.48 10.58
C LEU A 294 -8.41 -31.22 9.45
N TRP A 295 -8.14 -32.52 9.63
CA TRP A 295 -7.55 -33.34 8.57
C TRP A 295 -8.42 -33.37 7.30
N ALA A 296 -9.72 -33.61 7.45
CA ALA A 296 -10.66 -33.67 6.34
C ALA A 296 -10.76 -32.33 5.60
N LEU A 297 -10.81 -31.23 6.36
CA LEU A 297 -10.86 -29.87 5.83
C LEU A 297 -9.63 -29.55 4.99
N LEU A 298 -8.43 -29.77 5.52
CA LEU A 298 -7.19 -29.49 4.82
C LEU A 298 -6.96 -30.43 3.61
N SER A 299 -7.33 -31.71 3.73
CA SER A 299 -7.27 -32.65 2.61
C SER A 299 -8.21 -32.23 1.48
N SER A 300 -9.47 -31.95 1.81
CA SER A 300 -10.46 -31.51 0.82
C SER A 300 -10.13 -30.15 0.22
N ALA A 301 -9.62 -29.20 1.02
CA ALA A 301 -9.15 -27.91 0.51
C ALA A 301 -8.00 -28.08 -0.50
N THR A 302 -7.06 -29.00 -0.21
CA THR A 302 -5.96 -29.32 -1.13
C THR A 302 -6.47 -29.89 -2.46
N ASP A 303 -7.44 -30.80 -2.43
CA ASP A 303 -8.04 -31.38 -3.63
C ASP A 303 -8.82 -30.33 -4.45
N VAL A 304 -9.63 -29.49 -3.79
CA VAL A 304 -10.36 -28.40 -4.46
C VAL A 304 -9.38 -27.38 -5.06
N ALA A 305 -8.27 -27.07 -4.38
CA ALA A 305 -7.22 -26.21 -4.90
C ALA A 305 -6.53 -26.80 -6.14
N MET A 306 -6.23 -28.11 -6.14
CA MET A 306 -5.69 -28.80 -7.32
C MET A 306 -6.66 -28.76 -8.51
N ASP A 307 -7.94 -29.00 -8.26
CA ASP A 307 -9.00 -28.90 -9.27
C ASP A 307 -9.10 -27.51 -9.89
N LEU A 308 -8.82 -26.47 -9.10
CA LEU A 308 -8.81 -25.06 -9.53
C LEU A 308 -7.50 -24.66 -10.22
N GLY A 309 -6.45 -25.46 -10.10
CA GLY A 309 -5.08 -25.05 -10.46
C GLY A 309 -4.51 -23.96 -9.55
N ASP A 310 -5.04 -23.81 -8.33
CA ASP A 310 -4.55 -22.85 -7.34
C ASP A 310 -3.35 -23.45 -6.59
N TYR A 311 -2.17 -23.35 -7.20
CA TYR A 311 -0.96 -23.94 -6.63
C TYR A 311 -0.49 -23.27 -5.34
N TYR A 312 -0.83 -22.00 -5.13
CA TYR A 312 -0.55 -21.34 -3.86
C TYR A 312 -1.36 -21.98 -2.72
N ALA A 313 -2.66 -22.21 -2.94
CA ALA A 313 -3.49 -22.91 -1.98
C ALA A 313 -2.99 -24.34 -1.72
N VAL A 314 -2.57 -25.08 -2.74
CA VAL A 314 -1.98 -26.43 -2.57
C VAL A 314 -0.74 -26.44 -1.68
N ILE A 315 0.14 -25.45 -1.87
CA ILE A 315 1.36 -25.31 -1.06
C ILE A 315 0.99 -24.97 0.39
N THR A 316 0.13 -23.96 0.59
CA THR A 316 -0.22 -23.46 1.93
C THR A 316 -1.08 -24.43 2.72
N THR A 317 -2.00 -25.18 2.10
CA THR A 317 -2.76 -26.25 2.77
C THR A 317 -1.85 -27.39 3.20
N SER A 318 -0.86 -27.74 2.37
CA SER A 318 0.11 -28.79 2.70
C SER A 318 1.05 -28.37 3.83
N ASP A 319 1.48 -27.10 3.85
CA ASP A 319 2.25 -26.54 4.96
C ASP A 319 1.45 -26.52 6.26
N PHE A 320 0.18 -26.08 6.19
CA PHE A 320 -0.69 -26.10 7.37
C PHE A 320 -0.87 -27.53 7.88
N MET A 321 -1.09 -28.50 7.00
CA MET A 321 -1.20 -29.89 7.42
C MET A 321 0.08 -30.43 8.08
N GLY A 322 1.26 -30.14 7.52
CA GLY A 322 2.54 -30.56 8.10
C GLY A 322 2.82 -29.92 9.47
N ALA A 323 2.31 -28.71 9.70
CA ALA A 323 2.41 -28.05 11.00
C ALA A 323 1.39 -28.57 12.03
N SER A 324 0.21 -28.98 11.58
CA SER A 324 -0.87 -29.47 12.46
C SER A 324 -0.69 -30.91 12.89
N PHE A 325 0.01 -31.76 12.11
CA PHE A 325 0.08 -33.19 12.37
C PHE A 325 1.51 -33.71 12.44
N THR A 326 1.85 -34.41 13.52
CA THR A 326 3.11 -35.12 13.65
C THR A 326 3.20 -36.25 12.61
N GLY A 327 4.39 -36.48 12.06
CA GLY A 327 4.63 -37.49 11.03
C GLY A 327 4.23 -37.07 9.61
N VAL A 328 3.69 -35.87 9.40
CA VAL A 328 3.40 -35.35 8.06
C VAL A 328 4.56 -34.50 7.54
N ASP A 329 5.24 -34.98 6.50
CA ASP A 329 6.21 -34.18 5.73
C ASP A 329 5.48 -33.30 4.72
N ALA A 330 5.42 -31.99 4.99
CA ALA A 330 4.79 -31.01 4.11
C ALA A 330 5.41 -30.98 2.71
N LYS A 331 6.74 -31.10 2.58
CA LYS A 331 7.43 -31.07 1.29
C LYS A 331 7.11 -32.33 0.48
N ALA A 332 7.14 -33.50 1.10
CA ALA A 332 6.75 -34.75 0.46
C ALA A 332 5.27 -34.71 0.01
N ARG A 333 4.38 -34.16 0.84
CA ARG A 333 2.97 -34.00 0.51
C ARG A 333 2.76 -33.07 -0.70
N LYS A 334 3.37 -31.88 -0.71
CA LYS A 334 3.31 -30.95 -1.86
C LYS A 334 3.71 -31.67 -3.15
N LYS A 335 4.83 -32.41 -3.12
CA LYS A 335 5.31 -33.17 -4.29
C LYS A 335 4.31 -34.24 -4.72
N ALA A 336 3.77 -35.00 -3.79
CA ALA A 336 2.82 -36.07 -4.09
C ALA A 336 1.53 -35.52 -4.74
N VAL A 337 0.99 -34.42 -4.21
CA VAL A 337 -0.21 -33.77 -4.71
C VAL A 337 0.03 -33.14 -6.09
N LEU A 338 1.07 -32.32 -6.22
CA LEU A 338 1.40 -31.64 -7.48
C LEU A 338 1.78 -32.64 -8.59
N SER A 339 2.36 -33.79 -8.23
CA SER A 339 2.72 -34.83 -9.20
C SER A 339 1.51 -35.38 -9.97
N LYS A 340 0.29 -35.27 -9.43
CA LYS A 340 -0.94 -35.68 -10.12
C LYS A 340 -1.26 -34.80 -11.34
N ALA A 341 -0.67 -33.61 -11.43
CA ALA A 341 -0.81 -32.69 -12.56
C ALA A 341 0.51 -32.49 -13.34
N LYS A 342 1.42 -33.48 -13.28
CA LYS A 342 2.64 -33.52 -14.11
C LYS A 342 2.25 -33.46 -15.58
N GLY A 343 2.85 -32.53 -16.31
CA GLY A 343 2.51 -32.22 -17.71
C GLY A 343 2.17 -30.75 -17.94
N LYS A 344 1.87 -30.00 -16.88
CA LYS A 344 1.84 -28.53 -16.93
C LYS A 344 3.22 -27.96 -16.60
N ASP A 345 3.73 -27.06 -17.42
CA ASP A 345 5.07 -26.48 -17.24
C ASP A 345 5.25 -25.83 -15.87
N THR A 346 4.23 -25.08 -15.41
CA THR A 346 4.22 -24.48 -14.07
C THR A 346 4.38 -25.53 -12.97
N VAL A 347 3.71 -26.68 -13.08
CA VAL A 347 3.80 -27.74 -12.06
C VAL A 347 5.21 -28.32 -12.02
N ASN A 348 5.83 -28.55 -13.18
CA ASN A 348 7.21 -29.03 -13.25
C ASN A 348 8.18 -28.02 -12.63
N ALA A 349 7.98 -26.73 -12.89
CA ALA A 349 8.77 -25.67 -12.30
C ALA A 349 8.59 -25.58 -10.77
N ILE A 350 7.36 -25.68 -10.26
CA ILE A 350 7.09 -25.71 -8.81
C ILE A 350 7.78 -26.90 -8.16
N LEU A 351 7.69 -28.10 -8.76
CA LEU A 351 8.37 -29.30 -8.24
C LEU A 351 9.89 -29.09 -8.15
N LYS A 352 10.48 -28.41 -9.13
CA LYS A 352 11.90 -28.05 -9.14
C LYS A 352 12.23 -27.06 -8.01
N LEU A 353 11.41 -26.02 -7.81
CA LEU A 353 11.61 -25.02 -6.74
C LEU A 353 11.44 -25.59 -5.34
N LEU A 354 10.64 -26.65 -5.15
CA LEU A 354 10.58 -27.36 -3.87
C LEU A 354 11.91 -28.02 -3.50
N ASP A 355 12.77 -28.34 -4.47
CA ASP A 355 14.10 -28.93 -4.26
C ASP A 355 15.24 -27.92 -4.36
N ASN A 356 15.16 -27.02 -5.33
CA ASN A 356 16.12 -25.95 -5.56
C ASN A 356 15.37 -24.61 -5.68
N PRO A 357 15.13 -23.91 -4.57
CA PRO A 357 14.39 -22.64 -4.57
C PRO A 357 15.05 -21.52 -5.40
N GLU A 358 16.36 -21.62 -5.68
CA GLU A 358 17.13 -20.61 -6.43
C GLU A 358 17.22 -20.91 -7.93
N ASP A 359 16.49 -21.91 -8.43
CA ASP A 359 16.52 -22.23 -9.86
C ASP A 359 15.90 -21.12 -10.71
N ALA A 360 16.74 -20.40 -11.48
CA ALA A 360 16.33 -19.19 -12.19
C ALA A 360 15.25 -19.42 -13.27
N ASP A 361 15.31 -20.54 -13.99
CA ASP A 361 14.30 -20.86 -15.01
C ASP A 361 12.95 -21.21 -14.37
N ALA A 362 12.97 -22.02 -13.30
CA ALA A 362 11.74 -22.34 -12.59
C ALA A 362 11.14 -21.11 -11.90
N ASN A 363 11.96 -20.24 -11.31
CA ASN A 363 11.52 -18.96 -10.75
C ASN A 363 10.86 -18.08 -11.82
N SER A 364 11.41 -18.03 -13.03
CA SER A 364 10.77 -17.30 -14.15
C SER A 364 9.41 -17.89 -14.52
N ALA A 365 9.32 -19.22 -14.66
CA ALA A 365 8.09 -19.89 -15.05
C ALA A 365 6.98 -19.72 -13.99
N VAL A 366 7.28 -19.97 -12.72
CA VAL A 366 6.31 -19.85 -11.63
C VAL A 366 5.98 -18.37 -11.35
N GLY A 367 6.97 -17.47 -11.46
CA GLY A 367 6.75 -16.03 -11.32
C GLY A 367 5.80 -15.48 -12.37
N LYS A 368 5.97 -15.86 -13.65
CA LYS A 368 5.06 -15.48 -14.74
C LYS A 368 3.66 -16.04 -14.51
N HIS A 369 3.54 -17.29 -14.09
CA HIS A 369 2.25 -17.88 -13.78
C HIS A 369 1.52 -17.09 -12.69
N PHE A 370 2.15 -16.83 -11.53
CA PHE A 370 1.48 -16.10 -10.46
C PHE A 370 1.20 -14.64 -10.82
N ALA A 371 2.17 -13.91 -11.37
CA ALA A 371 2.00 -12.50 -11.69
C ALA A 371 1.04 -12.27 -12.86
N LEU A 372 1.21 -12.99 -13.97
CA LEU A 372 0.58 -12.66 -15.25
C LEU A 372 -0.69 -13.47 -15.52
N GLU A 373 -0.78 -14.71 -15.03
CA GLU A 373 -1.99 -15.54 -15.19
C GLU A 373 -2.87 -15.45 -13.94
N GLY A 374 -2.26 -15.46 -12.76
CA GLY A 374 -2.95 -15.38 -11.47
C GLY A 374 -3.22 -13.96 -10.97
N ASN A 375 -2.71 -12.91 -11.62
CA ASN A 375 -2.73 -11.51 -11.14
C ASN A 375 -2.24 -11.35 -9.68
N SER A 376 -1.44 -12.31 -9.19
CA SER A 376 -0.94 -12.42 -7.83
C SER A 376 0.47 -11.86 -7.78
N TRP A 377 0.58 -10.55 -8.00
CA TRP A 377 1.84 -9.82 -8.12
C TRP A 377 2.74 -10.00 -6.89
N GLU A 378 2.17 -10.05 -5.69
CA GLU A 378 2.93 -10.24 -4.45
C GLU A 378 3.62 -11.62 -4.36
N LEU A 379 3.08 -12.63 -5.04
CA LEU A 379 3.71 -13.95 -5.15
C LEU A 379 4.68 -14.01 -6.34
N GLY A 380 4.30 -13.37 -7.45
CA GLY A 380 5.05 -13.45 -8.71
C GLY A 380 6.29 -12.56 -8.76
N LEU A 381 6.26 -11.34 -8.24
CA LEU A 381 7.39 -10.39 -8.33
C LEU A 381 8.67 -10.91 -7.65
N PRO A 382 8.65 -11.47 -6.42
CA PRO A 382 9.85 -12.06 -5.83
C PRO A 382 10.44 -13.19 -6.69
N LEU A 383 9.59 -14.06 -7.24
CA LEU A 383 10.02 -15.14 -8.14
C LEU A 383 10.63 -14.58 -9.43
N LEU A 384 10.01 -13.58 -10.05
CA LEU A 384 10.55 -12.94 -11.25
C LEU A 384 11.91 -12.27 -11.00
N ALA A 385 12.12 -11.68 -9.81
CA ALA A 385 13.41 -11.10 -9.42
C ALA A 385 14.53 -12.16 -9.28
N HIS A 386 14.19 -13.41 -8.97
CA HIS A 386 15.10 -14.56 -9.00
C HIS A 386 15.12 -15.27 -10.37
N GLY A 387 14.39 -14.76 -11.36
CA GLY A 387 14.25 -15.36 -12.68
C GLY A 387 15.48 -15.21 -13.58
N SER A 388 15.55 -16.03 -14.63
CA SER A 388 16.51 -15.98 -15.72
C SER A 388 16.14 -14.96 -16.81
N ASP A 389 14.87 -14.56 -16.91
CA ASP A 389 14.42 -13.55 -17.88
C ASP A 389 14.80 -12.14 -17.43
N ALA A 390 15.73 -11.51 -18.16
CA ALA A 390 16.33 -10.23 -17.78
C ALA A 390 15.33 -9.06 -17.70
N ASP A 391 14.33 -9.01 -18.59
CA ASP A 391 13.35 -7.92 -18.60
C ASP A 391 12.42 -8.04 -17.39
N PHE A 392 11.92 -9.25 -17.13
CA PHE A 392 11.05 -9.52 -15.98
C PHE A 392 11.79 -9.40 -14.65
N LYS A 393 13.04 -9.85 -14.58
CA LYS A 393 13.89 -9.67 -13.40
C LYS A 393 14.05 -8.18 -13.09
N LYS A 394 14.41 -7.38 -14.09
CA LYS A 394 14.67 -5.96 -13.90
C LYS A 394 13.43 -5.21 -13.42
N ILE A 395 12.28 -5.43 -14.05
CA ILE A 395 11.05 -4.74 -13.67
C ILE A 395 10.54 -5.20 -12.29
N ALA A 396 10.71 -6.49 -11.95
CA ALA A 396 10.37 -6.99 -10.63
C ALA A 396 11.23 -6.37 -9.52
N GLU A 397 12.55 -6.25 -9.73
CA GLU A 397 13.45 -5.55 -8.80
C GLU A 397 13.06 -4.08 -8.62
N MET A 398 12.66 -3.40 -9.70
CA MET A 398 12.19 -2.02 -9.63
C MET A 398 10.91 -1.89 -8.80
N GLU A 399 9.93 -2.76 -8.98
CA GLU A 399 8.70 -2.74 -8.20
C GLU A 399 8.92 -3.13 -6.73
N LEU A 400 9.75 -4.14 -6.46
CA LEU A 400 10.10 -4.55 -5.10
C LEU A 400 10.87 -3.45 -4.33
N ALA A 401 11.49 -2.51 -5.05
CA ALA A 401 12.05 -1.30 -4.45
C ALA A 401 10.98 -0.28 -3.98
N LYS A 402 9.69 -0.51 -4.32
CA LYS A 402 8.52 0.29 -3.92
C LYS A 402 8.65 1.78 -4.33
N PRO A 403 8.70 2.08 -5.64
CA PRO A 403 8.94 3.44 -6.13
C PRO A 403 7.80 4.39 -5.74
N ALA A 404 8.14 5.48 -5.07
CA ALA A 404 7.19 6.51 -4.63
C ALA A 404 7.18 7.75 -5.55
N GLY A 405 8.26 8.00 -6.31
CA GLY A 405 8.35 9.16 -7.19
C GLY A 405 7.56 8.98 -8.49
N ALA A 406 6.82 10.00 -8.92
CA ALA A 406 5.96 9.92 -10.11
C ALA A 406 6.72 9.51 -11.38
N LEU A 407 7.94 10.01 -11.60
CA LEU A 407 8.76 9.61 -12.75
C LEU A 407 9.27 8.16 -12.66
N GLN A 408 9.60 7.68 -11.46
CA GLN A 408 9.99 6.27 -11.25
C GLN A 408 8.82 5.33 -11.52
N GLN A 409 7.61 5.75 -11.09
CA GLN A 409 6.37 5.01 -11.37
C GLN A 409 6.05 5.00 -12.87
N VAL A 410 6.28 6.10 -13.59
CA VAL A 410 6.19 6.16 -15.06
C VAL A 410 7.16 5.18 -15.71
N GLU A 411 8.40 5.09 -15.24
CA GLU A 411 9.38 4.14 -15.79
C GLU A 411 8.91 2.68 -15.63
N VAL A 412 8.41 2.32 -14.45
CA VAL A 412 7.81 0.99 -14.22
C VAL A 412 6.60 0.77 -15.14
N ALA A 413 5.75 1.77 -15.30
CA ALA A 413 4.55 1.70 -16.14
C ALA A 413 4.89 1.53 -17.63
N ASP A 414 5.88 2.28 -18.16
CA ASP A 414 6.35 2.19 -19.54
C ASP A 414 6.92 0.78 -19.80
N ARG A 415 7.70 0.19 -18.88
CA ARG A 415 8.23 -1.18 -19.04
C ARG A 415 7.12 -2.24 -19.08
N TRP A 416 6.13 -2.16 -18.20
CA TRP A 416 4.97 -3.06 -18.24
C TRP A 416 4.14 -2.88 -19.51
N TYR A 417 3.98 -1.63 -19.96
CA TYR A 417 3.31 -1.31 -21.22
C TYR A 417 4.02 -1.99 -22.39
N ASP A 418 5.34 -1.82 -22.50
CA ASP A 418 6.13 -2.37 -23.60
C ASP A 418 6.11 -3.90 -23.64
N LEU A 419 6.22 -4.56 -22.48
CA LEU A 419 6.06 -6.01 -22.36
C LEU A 419 4.64 -6.45 -22.74
N GLY A 420 3.62 -5.73 -22.27
CA GLY A 420 2.22 -5.97 -22.61
C GLY A 420 1.93 -5.85 -24.10
N LYS A 421 2.48 -4.84 -24.77
CA LYS A 421 2.29 -4.63 -26.22
C LYS A 421 2.90 -5.75 -27.07
N LYS A 422 3.98 -6.38 -26.59
CA LYS A 422 4.63 -7.53 -27.24
C LYS A 422 3.98 -8.88 -26.87
N GLY A 423 3.24 -8.92 -25.77
CA GLY A 423 2.61 -10.13 -25.23
C GLY A 423 1.37 -10.60 -25.98
N ARG A 424 0.83 -11.74 -25.55
CA ARG A 424 -0.45 -12.31 -26.01
C ARG A 424 -1.42 -12.44 -24.84
N SER A 425 -2.72 -12.35 -25.08
CA SER A 425 -3.72 -12.54 -24.02
C SER A 425 -3.66 -13.99 -23.49
N PRO A 426 -3.83 -14.25 -22.17
CA PRO A 426 -4.21 -13.30 -21.11
C PRO A 426 -3.05 -12.54 -20.46
N THR A 427 -1.81 -12.98 -20.64
CA THR A 427 -0.63 -12.36 -19.97
C THR A 427 -0.41 -10.91 -20.42
N LYS A 428 -0.73 -10.60 -21.68
CA LYS A 428 -0.82 -9.22 -22.21
C LYS A 428 -1.70 -8.34 -21.32
N ASP A 429 -2.89 -8.80 -20.99
CA ASP A 429 -3.89 -7.99 -20.30
C ASP A 429 -3.47 -7.71 -18.86
N ALA A 430 -2.83 -8.68 -18.19
CA ALA A 430 -2.24 -8.50 -16.87
C ALA A 430 -1.12 -7.43 -16.88
N MET A 431 -0.20 -7.50 -17.85
CA MET A 431 0.89 -6.52 -17.97
C MET A 431 0.37 -5.11 -18.28
N LEU A 432 -0.57 -4.98 -19.21
CA LEU A 432 -1.20 -3.70 -19.52
C LEU A 432 -2.02 -3.16 -18.32
N SER A 433 -2.66 -4.04 -17.54
CA SER A 433 -3.40 -3.64 -16.33
C SER A 433 -2.45 -3.12 -15.25
N ARG A 434 -1.30 -3.79 -15.07
CA ARG A 434 -0.25 -3.35 -14.14
C ARG A 434 0.33 -2.01 -14.56
N SER A 435 0.55 -1.82 -15.86
CA SER A 435 0.96 -0.53 -16.43
C SER A 435 -0.06 0.57 -16.14
N PHE A 436 -1.35 0.32 -16.39
CA PHE A 436 -2.43 1.27 -16.12
C PHE A 436 -2.47 1.70 -14.65
N MET A 437 -2.34 0.75 -13.73
CA MET A 437 -2.28 1.02 -12.30
C MET A 437 -1.14 1.98 -11.94
N TRP A 438 0.08 1.73 -12.45
CA TRP A 438 1.24 2.58 -12.18
C TRP A 438 1.11 3.98 -12.79
N TYR A 439 0.63 4.09 -14.03
CA TYR A 439 0.35 5.40 -14.64
C TYR A 439 -0.70 6.20 -13.86
N LYS A 440 -1.77 5.54 -13.41
CA LYS A 440 -2.82 6.19 -12.61
C LYS A 440 -2.28 6.71 -11.28
N GLY A 441 -1.39 5.95 -10.63
CA GLY A 441 -0.69 6.37 -9.42
C GLY A 441 0.27 7.54 -9.64
N ALA A 442 0.95 7.56 -10.78
CA ALA A 442 1.91 8.60 -11.12
C ALA A 442 1.25 9.94 -11.51
N LEU A 443 0.12 9.90 -12.23
CA LEU A 443 -0.51 11.05 -12.88
C LEU A 443 -0.68 12.31 -11.99
N PRO A 444 -1.12 12.21 -10.72
CA PRO A 444 -1.26 13.38 -9.85
C PRO A 444 0.04 14.12 -9.57
N GLY A 445 1.20 13.43 -9.63
CA GLY A 445 2.52 14.00 -9.39
C GLY A 445 3.25 14.48 -10.66
N LEU A 446 2.61 14.42 -11.83
CA LEU A 446 3.21 14.81 -13.11
C LEU A 446 2.76 16.20 -13.57
N THR A 447 3.64 16.89 -14.30
CA THR A 447 3.37 18.18 -14.94
C THR A 447 3.89 18.21 -16.37
N GLY A 448 3.41 19.17 -17.16
CA GLY A 448 3.84 19.41 -18.54
C GLY A 448 3.66 18.19 -19.47
N VAL A 449 4.56 18.06 -20.45
CA VAL A 449 4.49 17.07 -21.52
C VAL A 449 4.39 15.63 -21.00
N THR A 450 5.05 15.31 -19.88
CA THR A 450 4.99 13.96 -19.29
C THR A 450 3.59 13.64 -18.78
N LYS A 451 2.89 14.62 -18.20
CA LYS A 451 1.49 14.44 -17.78
C LYS A 451 0.60 14.15 -18.98
N ASP A 452 0.78 14.90 -20.06
CA ASP A 452 -0.01 14.74 -21.30
C ASP A 452 0.23 13.37 -21.94
N LYS A 453 1.50 12.92 -22.03
CA LYS A 453 1.86 11.57 -22.49
C LYS A 453 1.18 10.49 -21.66
N VAL A 454 1.23 10.60 -20.33
CA VAL A 454 0.63 9.61 -19.43
C VAL A 454 -0.90 9.62 -19.52
N ALA A 455 -1.53 10.78 -19.64
CA ALA A 455 -2.98 10.88 -19.85
C ALA A 455 -3.40 10.19 -21.15
N GLN A 456 -2.68 10.43 -22.25
CA GLN A 456 -2.93 9.75 -23.53
C GLN A 456 -2.72 8.24 -23.42
N ARG A 457 -1.70 7.81 -22.67
CA ARG A 457 -1.41 6.38 -22.46
C ARG A 457 -2.51 5.69 -21.66
N LEU A 458 -3.05 6.35 -20.64
CA LEU A 458 -4.17 5.84 -19.86
C LEU A 458 -5.41 5.66 -20.75
N GLU A 459 -5.69 6.62 -21.64
CA GLU A 459 -6.79 6.52 -22.60
C GLU A 459 -6.61 5.35 -23.60
N GLU A 460 -5.39 5.14 -24.11
CA GLU A 460 -5.07 3.97 -24.94
C GLU A 460 -5.29 2.66 -24.17
N LEU A 461 -4.75 2.58 -22.96
CA LEU A 461 -4.85 1.41 -22.09
C LEU A 461 -6.30 1.09 -21.72
N GLU A 462 -7.12 2.09 -21.43
CA GLU A 462 -8.56 1.90 -21.20
C GLU A 462 -9.21 1.19 -22.38
N GLY A 463 -8.88 1.56 -23.62
CA GLY A 463 -9.38 0.92 -24.83
C GLY A 463 -8.93 -0.53 -25.01
N LEU A 464 -7.71 -0.87 -24.54
CA LEU A 464 -7.10 -2.19 -24.70
C LEU A 464 -7.52 -3.18 -23.61
N LEU A 465 -7.75 -2.71 -22.39
CA LEU A 465 -7.99 -3.57 -21.23
C LEU A 465 -9.39 -4.19 -21.24
N PRO A 466 -9.56 -5.42 -20.70
CA PRO A 466 -10.86 -6.06 -20.60
C PRO A 466 -11.78 -5.29 -19.66
N MET A 467 -13.09 -5.33 -19.96
CA MET A 467 -14.16 -4.65 -19.20
C MET A 467 -14.56 -5.44 -17.94
N THR A 468 -13.57 -5.81 -17.12
CA THR A 468 -13.72 -6.62 -15.90
C THR A 468 -13.54 -5.76 -14.64
N ASN A 469 -14.25 -6.08 -13.55
CA ASN A 469 -14.14 -5.40 -12.24
C ASN A 469 -14.30 -3.86 -12.29
N LEU A 470 -15.24 -3.39 -13.11
CA LEU A 470 -15.47 -1.96 -13.31
C LEU A 470 -16.13 -1.31 -12.08
N ASP A 471 -15.76 -0.06 -11.81
CA ASP A 471 -16.54 0.82 -10.93
C ASP A 471 -17.71 1.42 -11.72
N TYR A 472 -18.83 0.70 -11.71
CA TYR A 472 -20.04 1.07 -12.45
C TYR A 472 -20.66 2.41 -12.03
N ASN A 473 -20.30 2.94 -10.86
CA ASN A 473 -20.76 4.25 -10.41
C ASN A 473 -19.91 5.40 -10.98
N ASN A 474 -18.72 5.12 -11.51
CA ASN A 474 -17.76 6.12 -11.97
C ASN A 474 -17.13 5.72 -13.32
N LEU A 475 -17.95 5.20 -14.24
CA LEU A 475 -17.49 4.87 -15.59
C LEU A 475 -17.19 6.14 -16.40
N THR A 476 -16.23 6.04 -17.30
CA THR A 476 -16.08 7.01 -18.39
C THR A 476 -17.12 6.74 -19.49
N GLU A 477 -17.44 7.73 -20.32
CA GLU A 477 -18.33 7.56 -21.48
C GLU A 477 -17.87 6.41 -22.37
N LYS A 478 -16.55 6.30 -22.60
CA LYS A 478 -15.95 5.25 -23.42
C LYS A 478 -16.12 3.86 -22.82
N GLN A 479 -15.98 3.73 -21.50
CA GLN A 479 -16.24 2.48 -20.80
C GLN A 479 -17.72 2.12 -20.91
N TRP A 480 -18.62 3.08 -20.66
CA TRP A 480 -20.06 2.86 -20.79
C TRP A 480 -20.43 2.40 -22.21
N GLU A 481 -19.87 3.03 -23.25
CA GLU A 481 -20.12 2.66 -24.65
C GLU A 481 -19.66 1.23 -25.00
N ARG A 482 -18.63 0.72 -24.32
CA ARG A 482 -18.14 -0.66 -24.49
C ARG A 482 -18.97 -1.72 -23.76
N LEU A 483 -19.82 -1.34 -22.81
CA LEU A 483 -20.71 -2.29 -22.12
C LEU A 483 -21.67 -2.97 -23.11
N LYS A 484 -21.85 -4.28 -22.94
CA LYS A 484 -22.79 -5.09 -23.73
C LYS A 484 -24.08 -5.28 -22.94
N GLY A 485 -25.10 -4.50 -23.24
CA GLY A 485 -26.39 -4.54 -22.57
C GLY A 485 -27.51 -4.00 -23.44
N ALA A 486 -28.75 -4.29 -23.07
CA ALA A 486 -29.92 -3.67 -23.67
C ALA A 486 -29.90 -2.17 -23.37
N LEU A 487 -30.01 -1.35 -24.41
CA LEU A 487 -30.07 0.11 -24.30
C LEU A 487 -31.52 0.55 -24.05
N VAL A 488 -31.73 1.27 -22.95
CA VAL A 488 -33.02 1.87 -22.57
C VAL A 488 -32.84 3.38 -22.46
N GLN A 489 -33.83 4.14 -22.90
CA GLN A 489 -33.89 5.59 -22.71
C GLN A 489 -34.88 5.92 -21.60
N VAL A 490 -34.41 6.56 -20.54
CA VAL A 490 -35.23 6.94 -19.38
C VAL A 490 -35.55 8.42 -19.48
N SER A 491 -36.82 8.75 -19.66
CA SER A 491 -37.25 10.14 -19.76
C SER A 491 -37.57 10.71 -18.38
N ALA A 492 -37.08 11.92 -18.12
CA ALA A 492 -37.41 12.69 -16.93
C ALA A 492 -38.87 13.19 -16.89
N SER A 493 -39.61 13.08 -18.00
CA SER A 493 -41.03 13.43 -18.10
C SER A 493 -41.96 12.32 -17.60
N LYS A 494 -41.41 11.16 -17.23
CA LYS A 494 -42.16 9.98 -16.79
C LYS A 494 -41.70 9.56 -15.41
N ASP A 495 -42.63 9.42 -14.48
CA ASP A 495 -42.41 8.90 -13.14
C ASP A 495 -42.24 7.38 -13.13
N ARG A 496 -42.50 6.74 -14.27
CA ARG A 496 -42.30 5.32 -14.53
C ARG A 496 -41.95 5.08 -15.99
N ASN A 497 -40.71 4.68 -16.25
CA ASN A 497 -40.25 4.20 -17.54
C ASN A 497 -40.18 2.66 -17.51
N ASP A 498 -41.05 1.99 -18.28
CA ASP A 498 -40.98 0.53 -18.46
C ASP A 498 -39.74 0.19 -19.29
N THR A 499 -38.87 -0.66 -18.74
CA THR A 499 -37.66 -1.13 -19.45
C THR A 499 -37.96 -2.26 -20.44
N ASN A 500 -39.19 -2.79 -20.43
CA ASN A 500 -39.60 -4.04 -21.08
C ASN A 500 -38.81 -5.27 -20.60
N MET A 501 -38.10 -5.18 -19.48
CA MET A 501 -37.35 -6.29 -18.89
C MET A 501 -38.10 -6.85 -17.69
N ARG A 502 -38.23 -8.17 -17.64
CA ARG A 502 -38.83 -8.89 -16.52
C ARG A 502 -37.78 -9.78 -15.86
N LEU A 503 -37.63 -9.65 -14.55
CA LEU A 503 -36.83 -10.56 -13.74
C LEU A 503 -37.67 -11.76 -13.30
N VAL A 504 -37.02 -12.91 -13.17
CA VAL A 504 -37.55 -14.13 -12.56
C VAL A 504 -36.75 -14.42 -11.28
N PRO A 505 -37.29 -15.17 -10.30
CA PRO A 505 -36.59 -15.48 -9.06
C PRO A 505 -35.16 -16.00 -9.30
N GLY A 506 -34.17 -15.38 -8.66
CA GLY A 506 -32.74 -15.70 -8.80
C GLY A 506 -32.04 -15.08 -10.02
N ALA A 507 -32.76 -14.42 -10.93
CA ALA A 507 -32.14 -13.63 -11.99
C ALA A 507 -31.70 -12.27 -11.45
N ARG A 508 -30.51 -11.83 -11.86
CA ARG A 508 -29.94 -10.53 -11.50
C ARG A 508 -29.65 -9.71 -12.74
N LEU A 509 -30.07 -8.45 -12.74
CA LEU A 509 -29.75 -7.48 -13.78
C LEU A 509 -28.89 -6.37 -13.19
N ARG A 510 -27.94 -5.86 -13.97
CA ARG A 510 -27.20 -4.65 -13.65
C ARG A 510 -27.72 -3.51 -14.51
N VAL A 511 -28.14 -2.43 -13.87
CA VAL A 511 -28.61 -1.18 -14.47
C VAL A 511 -27.48 -0.17 -14.42
N VAL A 512 -27.01 0.29 -15.59
CA VAL A 512 -25.86 1.20 -15.70
C VAL A 512 -26.26 2.44 -16.49
N PRO A 513 -26.58 3.55 -15.81
CA PRO A 513 -26.84 4.83 -16.47
C PRO A 513 -25.60 5.35 -17.18
N ASN A 514 -25.81 6.09 -18.26
CA ASN A 514 -24.75 6.80 -18.96
C ASN A 514 -24.18 7.89 -18.03
N PRO A 515 -22.85 7.97 -17.86
CA PRO A 515 -22.22 8.86 -16.91
C PRO A 515 -22.21 10.34 -17.34
N SER A 516 -22.44 10.62 -18.62
CA SER A 516 -22.39 11.99 -19.19
C SER A 516 -23.77 12.57 -19.46
N ASP A 517 -24.79 11.72 -19.55
CA ASP A 517 -26.17 12.15 -19.78
C ASP A 517 -26.73 12.88 -18.55
N THR A 518 -27.53 13.91 -18.80
CA THR A 518 -28.20 14.69 -17.76
C THR A 518 -29.67 14.88 -18.12
N TRP A 519 -30.48 15.17 -17.11
CA TRP A 519 -31.83 15.68 -17.28
C TRP A 519 -32.05 16.89 -16.38
N THR A 520 -33.14 17.61 -16.64
CA THR A 520 -33.55 18.77 -15.85
C THR A 520 -34.94 18.51 -15.27
N LEU A 521 -35.08 18.66 -13.96
CA LEU A 521 -36.35 18.55 -13.26
C LEU A 521 -36.85 19.93 -12.85
N ASP A 522 -38.16 20.15 -12.97
CA ASP A 522 -38.83 21.27 -12.31
C ASP A 522 -39.17 20.87 -10.87
N TYR A 523 -38.55 21.53 -9.90
CA TYR A 523 -38.79 21.32 -8.48
C TYR A 523 -39.30 22.62 -7.85
N TYR A 524 -40.61 22.73 -7.66
CA TYR A 524 -41.27 23.93 -7.14
C TYR A 524 -40.92 25.22 -7.89
N GLY A 525 -40.72 25.14 -9.22
CA GLY A 525 -40.34 26.28 -10.08
C GLY A 525 -38.83 26.41 -10.32
N ASP A 526 -37.99 25.69 -9.58
CA ASP A 526 -36.54 25.63 -9.81
C ASP A 526 -36.20 24.59 -10.87
N GLN A 527 -35.39 24.96 -11.87
CA GLN A 527 -34.88 24.03 -12.88
C GLN A 527 -33.57 23.39 -12.41
N LEU A 528 -33.65 22.16 -11.91
CA LEU A 528 -32.53 21.40 -11.36
C LEU A 528 -31.97 20.44 -12.41
N THR A 529 -30.78 20.71 -12.93
CA THR A 529 -30.10 19.80 -13.87
C THR A 529 -29.17 18.87 -13.11
N SER A 530 -29.32 17.56 -13.31
CA SER A 530 -28.52 16.54 -12.65
C SER A 530 -28.17 15.38 -13.59
N ASP A 531 -27.13 14.64 -13.21
CA ASP A 531 -26.89 13.30 -13.72
C ASP A 531 -27.77 12.28 -12.98
N PHE A 532 -27.48 10.99 -13.19
CA PHE A 532 -28.21 9.90 -12.54
C PHE A 532 -28.02 9.80 -11.01
N LYS A 533 -27.02 10.47 -10.43
CA LYS A 533 -26.76 10.49 -8.98
C LYS A 533 -27.58 11.56 -8.27
N GLY A 534 -28.13 12.50 -9.03
CA GLY A 534 -29.02 13.54 -8.54
C GLY A 534 -28.34 14.90 -8.42
N TYR A 535 -29.14 15.88 -8.02
CA TYR A 535 -28.71 17.27 -8.00
C TYR A 535 -27.73 17.52 -6.84
N HIS A 536 -26.49 17.86 -7.20
CA HIS A 536 -25.46 18.27 -6.26
C HIS A 536 -25.37 19.81 -6.22
N PRO A 537 -25.82 20.49 -5.15
CA PRO A 537 -25.76 21.95 -5.09
C PRO A 537 -24.30 22.43 -5.07
N LYS A 538 -23.98 23.42 -5.90
CA LYS A 538 -22.70 24.14 -5.80
C LYS A 538 -22.73 25.02 -4.55
N SER A 539 -21.71 24.95 -3.70
CA SER A 539 -21.52 25.90 -2.60
C SER A 539 -21.48 27.33 -3.15
N LYS A 540 -22.54 28.09 -2.90
CA LYS A 540 -22.48 29.55 -2.90
C LYS A 540 -22.63 29.98 -1.45
N ASN A 541 -21.55 30.53 -0.88
CA ASN A 541 -21.51 31.15 0.45
C ASN A 541 -21.70 30.22 1.67
N GLY A 542 -21.38 28.92 1.57
CA GLY A 542 -21.32 28.04 2.74
C GLY A 542 -22.68 27.60 3.31
N PHE A 543 -23.80 27.91 2.65
CA PHE A 543 -25.12 27.36 2.97
C PHE A 543 -25.51 26.28 1.96
N PHE A 544 -25.83 25.09 2.47
CA PHE A 544 -26.37 23.98 1.67
C PHE A 544 -27.90 24.07 1.65
N THR A 545 -28.50 24.27 0.48
CA THR A 545 -29.92 23.98 0.30
C THR A 545 -30.05 22.46 0.11
N PHE A 546 -30.58 21.76 1.11
CA PHE A 546 -30.81 20.32 1.04
C PHE A 546 -32.05 20.05 0.19
N TYR A 547 -31.85 19.79 -1.11
CA TYR A 547 -32.88 19.22 -1.98
C TYR A 547 -32.83 17.67 -1.87
N SER A 548 -33.04 17.16 -0.65
CA SER A 548 -33.19 15.72 -0.40
C SER A 548 -34.58 15.46 0.16
N SER A 549 -35.37 14.66 -0.55
CA SER A 549 -36.57 14.04 0.02
C SER A 549 -36.25 12.57 0.27
N GLY A 550 -36.31 12.06 1.49
CA GLY A 550 -36.06 10.62 1.74
C GLY A 550 -34.64 10.12 1.42
N ASP A 551 -34.54 8.88 0.92
CA ASP A 551 -33.28 8.12 0.80
C ASP A 551 -32.42 8.47 -0.44
N HIS A 552 -32.92 9.30 -1.36
CA HIS A 552 -32.26 9.65 -2.62
C HIS A 552 -32.24 11.16 -2.85
N GLN A 553 -31.25 11.67 -3.60
CA GLN A 553 -31.23 13.08 -3.99
C GLN A 553 -32.30 13.38 -5.03
N ILE A 554 -32.88 14.59 -4.99
CA ILE A 554 -33.78 15.04 -6.06
C ILE A 554 -33.03 15.00 -7.39
N GLY A 555 -33.67 14.44 -8.41
CA GLY A 555 -33.02 14.25 -9.72
C GLY A 555 -32.22 12.96 -9.86
N ALA A 556 -32.02 12.18 -8.80
CA ALA A 556 -31.35 10.89 -8.92
C ALA A 556 -32.22 9.93 -9.76
N MET A 557 -31.59 9.03 -10.51
CA MET A 557 -32.30 7.91 -11.11
C MET A 557 -32.59 6.87 -10.02
N VAL A 558 -33.77 6.27 -10.06
CA VAL A 558 -34.14 5.13 -9.23
C VAL A 558 -34.63 3.96 -10.10
N MET A 559 -34.41 2.76 -9.61
CA MET A 559 -34.88 1.50 -10.18
C MET A 559 -35.78 0.76 -9.19
N PHE A 560 -36.79 0.07 -9.69
CA PHE A 560 -37.71 -0.71 -8.86
C PHE A 560 -38.39 -1.82 -9.67
N ILE A 561 -38.81 -2.88 -8.98
CA ILE A 561 -39.58 -3.98 -9.57
C ILE A 561 -41.06 -3.76 -9.24
N GLU A 562 -41.91 -3.74 -10.25
CA GLU A 562 -43.35 -3.48 -10.12
C GLU A 562 -43.65 -2.22 -9.28
N ASN A 563 -44.13 -2.40 -8.04
CA ASN A 563 -44.41 -1.32 -7.09
C ASN A 563 -43.53 -1.45 -5.82
N GLY A 564 -42.39 -2.11 -5.93
CA GLY A 564 -41.44 -2.36 -4.84
C GLY A 564 -40.60 -1.14 -4.44
N ALA A 565 -39.60 -1.39 -3.60
CA ALA A 565 -38.70 -0.35 -3.10
C ALA A 565 -37.90 0.32 -4.23
N ARG A 566 -37.70 1.64 -4.11
CA ARG A 566 -36.88 2.44 -5.01
C ARG A 566 -35.41 2.35 -4.60
N LEU A 567 -34.59 1.79 -5.48
CA LEU A 567 -33.16 1.59 -5.28
C LEU A 567 -32.36 2.47 -6.23
N SER A 568 -31.13 2.84 -5.85
CA SER A 568 -30.21 3.51 -6.78
C SER A 568 -29.73 2.53 -7.85
N PRO A 569 -29.34 2.99 -9.06
CA PRO A 569 -28.86 2.11 -10.13
C PRO A 569 -27.70 1.22 -9.68
N GLY A 570 -27.75 -0.05 -10.05
CA GLY A 570 -26.84 -1.07 -9.55
C GLY A 570 -27.29 -2.47 -9.97
N ILE A 571 -27.07 -3.46 -9.09
CA ILE A 571 -27.62 -4.81 -9.28
C ILE A 571 -29.02 -4.86 -8.67
N ILE A 572 -29.99 -5.37 -9.43
CA ILE A 572 -31.34 -5.64 -8.97
C ILE A 572 -31.69 -7.12 -9.14
N GLU A 573 -32.39 -7.66 -8.15
CA GLU A 573 -32.89 -9.03 -8.09
C GLU A 573 -34.35 -9.01 -7.64
N GLY A 574 -35.16 -9.94 -8.18
CA GLY A 574 -36.55 -10.14 -7.77
C GLY A 574 -37.39 -10.81 -8.85
N ASP A 575 -38.71 -10.77 -8.71
CA ASP A 575 -39.67 -11.27 -9.71
C ASP A 575 -40.60 -10.13 -10.13
N GLY A 576 -40.66 -9.85 -11.43
CA GLY A 576 -41.52 -8.82 -11.99
C GLY A 576 -40.80 -7.89 -12.97
N ARG A 577 -41.56 -6.93 -13.51
CA ARG A 577 -41.05 -5.93 -14.46
C ARG A 577 -40.19 -4.89 -13.79
N LEU A 578 -39.08 -4.55 -14.44
CA LEU A 578 -38.16 -3.51 -14.03
C LEU A 578 -38.59 -2.15 -14.59
N PHE A 579 -38.66 -1.16 -13.72
CA PHE A 579 -38.94 0.23 -14.05
C PHE A 579 -37.81 1.15 -13.61
N LEU A 580 -37.62 2.25 -14.34
CA LEU A 580 -36.67 3.32 -14.03
C LEU A 580 -37.39 4.68 -13.99
N ALA A 581 -36.95 5.58 -13.13
CA ALA A 581 -37.57 6.90 -13.00
C ALA A 581 -36.60 7.95 -12.45
N PRO A 582 -36.83 9.25 -12.72
CA PRO A 582 -36.27 10.32 -11.91
C PRO A 582 -36.89 10.29 -10.50
N TYR A 583 -36.08 10.61 -9.50
CA TYR A 583 -36.53 10.69 -8.12
C TYR A 583 -36.98 12.11 -7.77
N THR A 584 -38.27 12.23 -7.43
CA THR A 584 -38.94 13.45 -6.97
C THR A 584 -40.00 13.12 -5.92
N SER A 585 -40.36 14.09 -5.10
CA SER A 585 -41.44 13.99 -4.10
C SER A 585 -42.85 14.00 -4.70
N ASP A 586 -43.06 14.70 -5.82
CA ASP A 586 -44.39 15.09 -6.29
C ASP A 586 -44.76 14.59 -7.71
N GLY A 587 -43.93 13.73 -8.32
CA GLY A 587 -44.13 13.22 -9.69
C GLY A 587 -43.12 13.78 -10.71
N ALA A 588 -43.13 13.27 -11.94
CA ALA A 588 -42.10 13.57 -12.94
C ALA A 588 -42.48 14.77 -13.84
N PHE A 589 -41.87 15.92 -13.57
CA PHE A 589 -42.07 17.17 -14.32
C PHE A 589 -40.77 17.63 -14.99
N GLY A 590 -39.99 16.69 -15.54
CA GLY A 590 -38.68 16.97 -16.11
C GLY A 590 -38.59 16.90 -17.63
N LYS A 591 -37.46 17.36 -18.16
CA LYS A 591 -37.04 17.23 -19.57
C LYS A 591 -35.66 16.60 -19.65
N GLY A 592 -35.36 15.94 -20.76
CA GLY A 592 -34.12 15.21 -20.96
C GLY A 592 -34.28 13.71 -20.81
N ILE A 593 -33.23 13.01 -21.21
CA ILE A 593 -33.17 11.55 -21.29
C ILE A 593 -31.81 11.13 -20.76
N ILE A 594 -31.81 10.13 -19.88
CA ILE A 594 -30.60 9.39 -19.52
C ILE A 594 -30.65 8.04 -20.21
N ARG A 595 -29.64 7.74 -21.02
CA ARG A 595 -29.43 6.42 -21.61
C ARG A 595 -28.95 5.45 -20.53
N VAL A 596 -29.44 4.22 -20.57
CA VAL A 596 -29.13 3.19 -19.57
C VAL A 596 -28.83 1.89 -20.28
N LYS A 597 -27.74 1.23 -19.92
CA LYS A 597 -27.44 -0.15 -20.34
C LYS A 597 -27.84 -1.13 -19.25
N ILE A 598 -28.61 -2.14 -19.62
CA ILE A 598 -29.06 -3.19 -18.71
C ILE A 598 -28.45 -4.53 -19.15
N MET A 599 -27.75 -5.19 -18.23
CA MET A 599 -26.98 -6.42 -18.51
C MET A 599 -27.38 -7.51 -17.53
N GLN A 600 -27.29 -8.78 -17.93
CA GLN A 600 -27.36 -9.88 -16.96
C GLN A 600 -26.09 -9.95 -16.12
N VAL A 601 -26.24 -10.29 -14.84
CA VAL A 601 -25.10 -10.51 -13.93
C VAL A 601 -24.88 -12.01 -13.78
N GLU A 602 -23.84 -12.53 -14.44
CA GLU A 602 -23.36 -13.88 -14.18
C GLU A 602 -22.67 -13.93 -12.80
N ASP A 603 -22.76 -15.07 -12.10
CA ASP A 603 -21.93 -15.32 -10.93
C ASP A 603 -20.46 -15.49 -11.38
N ASP A 604 -19.65 -14.44 -11.24
CA ASP A 604 -18.20 -14.48 -11.46
C ASP A 604 -17.46 -15.20 -10.31
#